data_AF-A0A0D0CXI3-F1
#
_entry.id   AF-A0A0D0CXI3-F1
#
_cell.length_a   1.000
_cell.length_b   1.000
_cell.length_c   1.000
_cell.angle_alpha   90.00
_cell.angle_beta   90.00
_cell.angle_gamma   90.00
#
_symmetry.space_group_name_H-M   'P 1'
#
loop_
_entity.id
_entity.type
_entity.pdbx_description
1 polymer ?
#
loop_
_entity_poly.entity_id
_entity_poly.type
_entity_poly.pdbx_seq_one_letter_code
_entity_poly.pdbx_strand_id
1 'polypeptide(L)'
;SGVLTEWKKTETAQKKKRNTARREAYREAMRLWKEESDLAKQNQRWVGWAKPKLGKLEPQVPKPGSKREEGTSGEAREGNADITGSEDEHENADVMESDGESVEE
;
A
#
# COMPACT_ATOMS: atom_id res chain seq x y z
N SER A 1 -23.70 -30.54 7.55
CA SER A 1 -23.48 -30.07 8.94
C SER A 1 -23.55 -28.55 8.99
N GLY A 2 -24.60 -27.98 9.59
CA GLY A 2 -24.82 -26.52 9.66
C GLY A 2 -23.75 -25.78 10.49
N VAL A 3 -23.28 -26.40 11.57
CA VAL A 3 -22.30 -25.84 12.50
C VAL A 3 -20.99 -25.41 11.82
N LEU A 4 -20.46 -26.21 10.88
CA LEU A 4 -19.23 -25.87 10.15
C LEU A 4 -19.42 -24.65 9.24
N THR A 5 -20.62 -24.49 8.67
CA THR A 5 -20.93 -23.36 7.78
C THR A 5 -21.11 -22.07 8.56
N GLU A 6 -21.70 -22.13 9.76
CA GLU A 6 -21.85 -20.97 10.63
C GLU A 6 -20.50 -20.51 11.18
N TRP A 7 -19.67 -21.43 11.65
CA TRP A 7 -18.32 -21.11 12.12
C TRP A 7 -17.45 -20.47 11.03
N LYS A 8 -17.50 -20.97 9.79
CA LYS A 8 -16.77 -20.34 8.67
C LYS A 8 -17.24 -18.91 8.40
N LYS A 9 -18.54 -18.64 8.52
CA LYS A 9 -19.10 -17.28 8.31
C LYS A 9 -18.63 -16.32 9.39
N THR A 10 -18.67 -16.73 10.66
CA THR A 10 -18.23 -15.89 11.79
C THR A 10 -16.73 -15.60 11.72
N GLU A 11 -15.91 -16.61 11.43
CA GLU A 11 -14.46 -16.46 11.27
C GLU A 11 -14.12 -15.51 10.11
N THR A 12 -14.80 -15.67 8.96
CA THR A 12 -14.62 -14.78 7.80
C THR A 12 -14.96 -13.34 8.14
N ALA A 13 -16.07 -13.10 8.87
CA ALA A 13 -16.47 -11.77 9.29
C ALA A 13 -15.48 -11.13 10.26
N GLN A 14 -15.01 -11.89 11.26
CA GLN A 14 -14.03 -11.42 12.24
C GLN A 14 -12.69 -11.07 11.58
N LYS A 15 -12.24 -11.93 10.67
CA LYS A 15 -11.04 -11.71 9.87
C LYS A 15 -11.12 -10.47 8.98
N LYS A 16 -12.27 -10.25 8.34
CA LYS A 16 -12.51 -9.03 7.58
C LYS A 16 -12.37 -7.79 8.47
N LYS A 17 -12.98 -7.79 9.67
CA LYS A 17 -12.84 -6.69 10.64
C LYS A 17 -11.38 -6.44 11.01
N ARG A 18 -10.61 -7.47 11.33
CA ARG A 18 -9.17 -7.37 11.66
C ARG A 18 -8.35 -6.77 10.51
N ASN A 19 -8.55 -7.27 9.29
CA ASN A 19 -7.83 -6.76 8.12
C ASN A 19 -8.22 -5.32 7.78
N THR A 20 -9.50 -4.94 7.95
CA THR A 20 -9.94 -3.55 7.79
C THR A 20 -9.25 -2.64 8.80
N ALA A 21 -9.25 -3.00 10.10
CA ALA A 21 -8.58 -2.21 11.13
C ALA A 21 -7.08 -2.07 10.86
N ARG A 22 -6.39 -3.12 10.40
CA ARG A 22 -4.97 -3.04 10.01
C ARG A 22 -4.74 -2.06 8.86
N ARG A 23 -5.62 -2.05 7.86
CA ARG A 23 -5.53 -1.12 6.72
C ARG A 23 -5.81 0.32 7.13
N GLU A 24 -6.75 0.54 8.05
CA GLU A 24 -7.08 1.87 8.57
C GLU A 24 -5.91 2.41 9.40
N ALA A 25 -5.38 1.61 10.34
CA ALA A 25 -4.21 2.00 11.13
C ALA A 25 -2.99 2.32 10.23
N TYR A 26 -2.75 1.53 9.18
CA TYR A 26 -1.70 1.82 8.21
C TYR A 26 -1.93 3.13 7.46
N ARG A 27 -3.17 3.42 7.05
CA ARG A 27 -3.50 4.67 6.36
C ARG A 27 -3.29 5.89 7.25
N GLU A 28 -3.71 5.82 8.52
CA GLU A 28 -3.44 6.89 9.48
C GLU A 28 -1.94 7.07 9.73
N ALA A 29 -1.19 5.98 9.95
CA ALA A 29 0.25 6.06 10.12
C ALA A 29 0.94 6.69 8.90
N MET A 30 0.52 6.32 7.68
CA MET A 30 1.03 6.89 6.44
C MET A 30 0.71 8.38 6.29
N ARG A 31 -0.50 8.80 6.70
CA ARG A 31 -0.90 10.21 6.70
C ARG A 31 0.00 11.03 7.62
N LEU A 32 0.18 10.59 8.86
CA LEU A 32 1.04 11.25 9.85
C LEU A 32 2.51 11.29 9.40
N TRP A 33 3.02 10.18 8.86
CA TRP A 33 4.38 10.13 8.35
C TRP A 33 4.58 11.11 7.18
N LYS A 34 3.58 11.26 6.30
CA LYS A 34 3.65 12.22 5.18
C LYS A 34 3.65 13.67 5.69
N GLU A 35 2.75 14.00 6.61
CA GLU A 35 2.68 15.32 7.24
C GLU A 35 4.01 15.70 7.91
N GLU A 36 4.59 14.80 8.70
CA GLU A 36 5.89 15.04 9.31
C GLU A 36 7.03 15.07 8.29
N SER A 37 6.99 14.21 7.28
CA SER A 37 8.00 14.21 6.22
C SER A 37 8.03 15.52 5.44
N ASP A 38 6.86 16.08 5.15
CA ASP A 38 6.77 17.35 4.44
C ASP A 38 7.25 18.51 5.32
N LEU A 39 6.94 18.50 6.62
CA LEU A 39 7.49 19.45 7.58
C LEU A 39 9.01 19.32 7.71
N ALA A 40 9.55 18.09 7.77
CA ALA A 40 10.98 17.84 7.88
C ALA A 40 11.71 18.38 6.64
N LYS A 41 11.18 18.14 5.43
CA LYS A 41 11.72 18.71 4.18
C LYS A 41 11.76 20.24 4.22
N GLN A 42 10.67 20.88 4.65
CA GLN A 42 10.61 22.35 4.77
C GLN A 42 11.67 22.90 5.73
N ASN A 43 11.98 22.16 6.79
CA ASN A 43 12.99 22.52 7.77
C ASN A 43 14.41 22.03 7.41
N GLN A 44 14.61 21.44 6.23
CA GLN A 44 15.86 20.79 5.81
C GLN A 44 16.37 19.75 6.83
N ARG A 45 15.43 19.05 7.48
CA ARG A 45 15.68 18.01 8.47
C ARG A 45 15.29 16.64 7.93
N TRP A 46 15.83 15.63 8.58
CA TRP A 46 15.51 14.23 8.30
C TRP A 46 14.39 13.77 9.22
N VAL A 47 13.51 12.91 8.71
CA VAL A 47 12.44 12.28 9.49
C VAL A 47 13.06 11.23 10.39
N GLY A 48 12.85 11.34 11.71
CA GLY A 48 13.52 10.51 12.71
C GLY A 48 13.03 9.05 12.80
N TRP A 49 12.07 8.66 11.95
CA TRP A 49 11.40 7.38 11.98
C TRP A 49 11.10 6.88 10.58
N ALA A 50 11.08 5.55 10.44
CA ALA A 50 10.93 4.90 9.15
C ALA A 50 9.50 5.03 8.60
N LYS A 51 9.40 5.06 7.26
CA LYS A 51 8.11 4.98 6.57
C LYS A 51 7.32 3.74 7.02
N PRO A 52 6.05 3.89 7.46
CA PRO A 52 5.21 2.76 7.82
C PRO A 52 5.08 1.74 6.69
N LYS A 53 4.94 0.46 7.06
CA LYS A 53 4.76 -0.65 6.10
C LYS A 53 3.49 -1.42 6.43
N LEU A 54 2.71 -1.77 5.42
CA LEU A 54 1.58 -2.68 5.60
C LEU A 54 2.10 -4.12 5.58
N GLY A 55 2.10 -4.77 6.73
CA GLY A 55 2.46 -6.18 6.85
C GLY A 55 1.47 -7.11 6.13
N LYS A 56 1.77 -8.42 6.15
CA LYS A 56 0.91 -9.45 5.55
C LYS A 56 -0.48 -9.42 6.20
N LEU A 57 -1.51 -9.27 5.36
CA LEU A 57 -2.90 -9.40 5.78
C LEU A 57 -3.27 -10.87 5.93
N GLU A 58 -4.28 -11.13 6.75
CA GLU A 58 -4.73 -12.50 6.94
C GLU A 58 -5.46 -12.99 5.67
N PRO A 59 -5.09 -14.16 5.09
CA PRO A 59 -5.58 -14.59 3.76
C PRO A 59 -7.03 -15.05 3.77
N GLN A 60 -7.86 -14.67 2.81
CA GLN A 60 -9.29 -15.05 2.83
C GLN A 60 -9.49 -16.57 2.95
N VAL A 61 -10.56 -16.99 3.63
CA VAL A 61 -10.92 -18.41 3.69
C VAL A 61 -11.25 -18.86 2.25
N PRO A 62 -10.58 -19.90 1.70
CA PRO A 62 -10.87 -20.36 0.36
C PRO A 62 -12.34 -20.76 0.26
N LYS A 63 -13.03 -20.28 -0.77
CA LYS A 63 -14.37 -20.75 -1.08
C LYS A 63 -14.29 -22.25 -1.33
N PRO A 64 -15.16 -23.07 -0.72
CA PRO A 64 -15.20 -24.49 -1.03
C PRO A 64 -15.49 -24.63 -2.53
N GLY A 65 -14.53 -25.19 -3.27
CA GLY A 65 -14.69 -25.44 -4.69
C GLY A 65 -15.89 -26.35 -4.91
N SER A 66 -16.82 -25.94 -5.78
CA SER A 66 -17.67 -26.91 -6.46
C SER A 66 -16.72 -27.86 -7.17
N LYS A 67 -16.82 -29.16 -6.87
CA LYS A 67 -16.04 -30.22 -7.49
C LYS A 67 -16.27 -30.11 -9.01
N ARG A 68 -15.37 -29.44 -9.74
CA ARG A 68 -15.23 -29.64 -11.18
C ARG A 68 -14.23 -30.77 -11.34
N GLU A 69 -14.67 -31.74 -12.11
CA GLU A 69 -13.98 -32.99 -12.37
C GLU A 69 -12.56 -32.72 -12.87
N GLU A 70 -11.71 -33.68 -12.52
CA GLU A 70 -10.30 -33.80 -12.84
C GLU A 70 -10.03 -33.57 -14.34
N GLY A 71 -9.16 -32.60 -14.63
CA GLY A 71 -8.75 -32.28 -16.00
C GLY A 71 -7.69 -31.19 -16.04
N THR A 72 -6.42 -31.61 -15.97
CA THR A 72 -5.20 -30.99 -16.52
C THR A 72 -5.01 -29.47 -16.44
N SER A 73 -3.92 -29.10 -15.74
CA SER A 73 -2.95 -28.03 -16.03
C SER A 73 -3.45 -26.63 -16.39
N GLY A 74 -3.15 -25.69 -15.51
CA GLY A 74 -3.07 -24.27 -15.86
C GLY A 74 -2.66 -23.47 -14.63
N GLU A 75 -1.41 -23.01 -14.60
CA GLU A 75 -0.98 -21.91 -13.73
C GLU A 75 -2.03 -20.80 -13.75
N ALA A 76 -2.76 -20.66 -12.66
CA ALA A 76 -3.57 -19.48 -12.41
C ALA A 76 -2.58 -18.35 -12.10
N ARG A 77 -2.05 -17.76 -13.17
CA ARG A 77 -1.42 -16.45 -13.18
C ARG A 77 -2.45 -15.47 -12.62
N GLU A 78 -2.37 -15.20 -11.31
CA GLU A 78 -3.18 -14.17 -10.66
C GLU A 78 -2.65 -12.81 -11.10
N GLY A 79 -3.02 -12.43 -12.32
CA GLY A 79 -2.95 -11.07 -12.80
C GLY A 79 -3.95 -10.23 -12.01
N ASN A 80 -3.45 -9.60 -10.94
CA ASN A 80 -4.03 -8.36 -10.44
C ASN A 80 -2.95 -7.28 -10.63
N ALA A 81 -2.86 -6.78 -11.86
CA ALA A 81 -2.09 -5.61 -12.21
C ALA A 81 -2.99 -4.65 -12.97
N ASP A 82 -3.37 -3.58 -12.26
CA ASP A 82 -3.59 -2.22 -12.73
C ASP A 82 -3.55 -1.37 -11.43
N ILE A 83 -2.40 -0.93 -10.88
CA ILE A 83 -1.48 0.14 -11.32
C ILE A 83 -2.28 1.35 -11.81
N THR A 84 -2.37 2.44 -11.04
CA THR A 84 -1.31 3.46 -11.01
C THR A 84 -0.98 3.95 -9.59
N GLY A 85 0.22 3.60 -9.13
CA GLY A 85 0.99 4.53 -8.33
C GLY A 85 1.35 5.71 -9.24
N SER A 86 0.82 6.89 -8.93
CA SER A 86 1.41 8.12 -9.42
C SER A 86 2.58 8.42 -8.50
N GLU A 87 3.70 7.79 -8.81
CA GLU A 87 5.03 8.23 -8.42
C GLU A 87 5.36 9.34 -9.42
N ASP A 88 4.86 10.54 -9.15
CA ASP A 88 5.33 11.73 -9.87
C ASP A 88 6.66 12.14 -9.23
N GLU A 89 7.68 11.36 -9.57
CA GLU A 89 9.07 11.67 -9.37
C GLU A 89 9.50 12.63 -10.48
N HIS A 90 9.09 13.90 -10.36
CA HIS A 90 9.81 14.98 -11.01
C HIS A 90 11.11 15.23 -10.23
N GLU A 91 12.09 14.40 -10.56
CA GLU A 91 13.50 14.72 -10.61
C GLU A 91 13.67 16.16 -11.12
N ASN A 92 13.86 17.09 -10.16
CA ASN A 92 14.36 18.42 -10.49
C ASN A 92 15.81 18.19 -10.90
N ALA A 93 16.06 18.24 -12.21
CA ALA A 93 17.40 18.31 -12.73
C ALA A 93 18.08 19.54 -12.12
N ASP A 94 19.01 19.28 -11.21
CA ASP A 94 20.07 20.20 -10.83
C ASP A 94 20.83 20.71 -12.08
N VAL A 95 21.44 21.88 -11.91
CA VAL A 95 22.51 22.49 -12.74
C VAL A 95 22.06 23.35 -13.93
N MET A 96 22.08 24.67 -13.72
CA MET A 96 23.17 25.54 -14.18
C MET A 96 23.13 26.86 -13.39
N GLU A 97 24.07 26.96 -12.45
CA GLU A 97 24.64 28.20 -11.98
C GLU A 97 25.22 28.94 -13.20
N SER A 98 24.83 30.21 -13.44
CA SER A 98 25.65 31.12 -14.23
C SER A 98 25.42 32.53 -13.73
N ASP A 99 26.52 33.11 -13.26
CA ASP A 99 26.71 34.39 -12.62
C ASP A 99 25.97 35.58 -13.23
N GLY A 100 25.67 36.53 -12.35
CA GLY A 100 25.18 37.84 -12.73
C GLY A 100 26.23 38.68 -13.44
N GLU A 101 25.75 39.63 -14.23
CA GLU A 101 26.44 40.89 -14.43
C GLU A 101 25.39 41.99 -14.66
N SER A 102 25.40 42.94 -13.74
CA SER A 102 24.78 44.25 -13.90
C SER A 102 25.55 45.03 -14.95
N VAL A 103 24.88 45.66 -15.90
CA VAL A 103 25.43 46.87 -16.51
C VAL A 103 24.31 47.86 -16.79
N GLU A 104 24.49 49.05 -16.23
CA GLU A 104 23.72 50.25 -16.43
C GLU A 104 24.08 50.84 -17.81
N GLU A 105 23.10 51.27 -18.59
CA GLU A 105 23.13 52.54 -19.35
C GLU A 105 21.72 52.94 -19.82
#